data_AF-A0A536TI44-F1
#
_entry.id   AF-A0A536TI44-F1
#
_cell.length_a   1.000
_cell.length_b   1.000
_cell.length_c   1.000
_cell.angle_alpha   90.00
_cell.angle_beta   90.00
_cell.angle_gamma   90.00
#
_symmetry.space_group_name_H-M   'P 1'
#
loop_
_entity.id
_entity.type
_entity.pdbx_description
1 polymer ?
#
loop_
_entity_poly.entity_id
_entity_poly.type
_entity_poly.pdbx_seq_one_letter_code
_entity_poly.pdbx_strand_id
1 'polypeptide(L)'
;FYNKELQEKYGVEGVAFPGTAEAYAALKNGSCVGFAYDDTAIVGEMQKPEWSGYEMPLDSILFVPWGLAVKQGEKNLADFMSKTAVEWHKSGFIQDLEKKWGIKPTKFAQEMRDKYK
;
A
#
# COMPACT_ATOMS: atom_id res chain seq x y z
N PHE A 1 8.15 -7.34 7.51
CA PHE A 1 7.82 -6.05 8.15
C PHE A 1 6.56 -6.17 9.01
N TYR A 2 5.44 -6.70 8.49
CA TYR A 2 4.17 -6.83 9.26
C TYR A 2 3.95 -8.17 9.98
N ASN A 3 4.64 -9.24 9.57
CA ASN A 3 4.33 -10.63 9.99
C ASN A 3 4.33 -10.85 11.51
N LYS A 4 5.30 -10.27 12.23
CA LYS A 4 5.40 -10.42 13.69
C LYS A 4 4.17 -9.85 14.39
N GLU A 5 3.71 -8.68 13.97
CA GLU A 5 2.54 -8.04 14.58
C GLU A 5 1.25 -8.80 14.26
N LEU A 6 1.12 -9.34 13.04
CA LEU A 6 0.01 -10.22 12.67
C LEU A 6 -0.03 -11.49 13.52
N GLN A 7 1.13 -12.10 13.78
CA GLN A 7 1.25 -13.29 14.63
C GLN A 7 0.93 -12.97 16.10
N GLU A 8 1.57 -11.97 16.68
CA GLU A 8 1.48 -11.69 18.12
C GLU A 8 0.13 -11.06 18.54
N LYS A 9 -0.44 -10.16 17.73
CA LYS A 9 -1.68 -9.46 18.08
C LYS A 9 -2.94 -10.16 17.59
N TYR A 10 -2.86 -10.84 16.45
CA TYR A 10 -4.03 -11.40 15.78
C TYR A 10 -3.98 -12.92 15.65
N GLY A 11 -2.91 -13.58 16.11
CA GLY A 11 -2.79 -15.04 16.10
C GLY A 11 -2.67 -15.65 14.70
N VAL A 12 -2.26 -14.86 13.70
CA VAL A 12 -2.15 -15.33 12.31
C VAL A 12 -1.00 -16.31 12.16
N GLU A 13 -1.26 -17.52 11.69
CA GLU A 13 -0.21 -18.45 11.25
C GLU A 13 0.29 -18.06 9.86
N GLY A 14 1.34 -17.24 9.83
CA GLY A 14 1.88 -16.69 8.59
C GLY A 14 2.88 -17.59 7.88
N VAL A 15 2.74 -17.71 6.56
CA VAL A 15 3.77 -18.25 5.65
C VAL A 15 4.41 -17.09 4.88
N ALA A 16 5.73 -17.08 4.78
CA ALA A 16 6.46 -16.06 4.03
C ALA A 16 6.84 -16.56 2.63
N PHE A 17 6.67 -15.70 1.64
CA PHE A 17 7.04 -15.97 0.25
C PHE A 17 8.18 -15.05 -0.21
N PRO A 18 9.01 -15.47 -1.18
CA PRO A 18 10.10 -14.65 -1.71
C PRO A 18 9.61 -13.35 -2.37
N GLY A 19 8.40 -13.37 -2.94
CA GLY A 19 7.82 -12.25 -3.65
C GLY A 19 6.30 -12.29 -3.68
N THR A 20 5.71 -11.21 -4.21
CA THR A 20 4.25 -11.06 -4.35
C THR A 20 3.67 -12.05 -5.35
N ALA A 21 4.40 -12.38 -6.41
CA ALA A 21 3.95 -13.35 -7.41
C ALA A 21 3.73 -14.75 -6.81
N GLU A 22 4.68 -15.22 -5.98
CA GLU A 22 4.58 -16.49 -5.29
C GLU A 22 3.45 -16.48 -4.25
N ALA A 23 3.28 -15.37 -3.53
CA ALA A 23 2.18 -15.22 -2.58
C ALA A 23 0.80 -15.27 -3.27
N TYR A 24 0.66 -14.62 -4.43
CA TYR A 24 -0.57 -14.69 -5.22
C TYR A 24 -0.84 -16.10 -5.76
N ALA A 25 0.19 -16.82 -6.21
CA ALA A 25 0.04 -18.21 -6.64
C ALA A 25 -0.41 -19.12 -5.48
N ALA A 26 0.16 -18.92 -4.28
CA ALA A 26 -0.21 -19.64 -3.07
C ALA A 26 -1.65 -19.35 -2.60
N LEU A 27 -2.10 -18.10 -2.73
CA LEU A 27 -3.51 -17.76 -2.48
C LEU A 27 -4.44 -18.44 -3.49
N LYS A 28 -4.08 -18.42 -4.78
CA LYS A 28 -4.90 -19.02 -5.85
C LYS A 28 -4.99 -20.54 -5.80
N ASN A 29 -3.93 -21.21 -5.37
CA ASN A 29 -3.91 -22.67 -5.28
C ASN A 29 -4.40 -23.21 -3.92
N GLY A 30 -4.87 -22.34 -3.01
CA GLY A 30 -5.42 -22.72 -1.72
C GLY A 30 -4.39 -23.05 -0.65
N SER A 31 -3.10 -22.75 -0.85
CA SER A 31 -2.07 -22.90 0.19
C SER A 31 -2.27 -21.93 1.37
N CYS A 32 -2.99 -20.83 1.15
CA CYS A 32 -3.32 -19.84 2.16
C CYS A 32 -4.78 -19.42 2.05
N VAL A 33 -5.43 -19.15 3.19
CA VAL A 33 -6.82 -18.66 3.25
C VAL A 33 -6.95 -17.16 3.01
N GLY A 34 -5.83 -16.45 2.96
CA GLY A 34 -5.79 -15.00 2.74
C GLY A 34 -4.37 -14.50 2.53
N PHE A 35 -4.25 -13.25 2.10
CA PHE A 35 -2.97 -12.58 1.87
C PHE A 35 -2.99 -11.20 2.53
N ALA A 36 -2.14 -11.00 3.55
CA ALA A 36 -1.97 -9.71 4.20
C ALA A 36 -0.83 -8.94 3.51
N TYR A 37 -1.17 -7.83 2.86
CA TYR A 37 -0.23 -7.00 2.11
C TYR A 37 -0.68 -5.54 2.07
N ASP A 38 0.08 -4.72 1.35
CA ASP A 38 -0.26 -3.32 1.08
C ASP A 38 -1.65 -3.20 0.42
N ASP A 39 -2.52 -2.38 1.00
CA ASP A 39 -3.91 -2.24 0.58
C ASP A 39 -4.04 -1.60 -0.81
N THR A 40 -3.24 -0.58 -1.11
CA THR A 40 -3.23 0.05 -2.43
C THR A 40 -2.77 -0.91 -3.54
N ALA A 41 -1.80 -1.77 -3.24
CA ALA A 41 -1.35 -2.83 -4.14
C ALA A 41 -2.44 -3.88 -4.36
N ILE A 42 -3.13 -4.32 -3.30
CA ILE A 42 -4.25 -5.27 -3.41
C ILE A 42 -5.39 -4.66 -4.23
N VAL A 43 -5.78 -3.42 -3.95
CA VAL A 43 -6.86 -2.73 -4.68
C VAL A 43 -6.54 -2.62 -6.17
N GLY A 44 -5.29 -2.30 -6.52
CA GLY A 44 -4.83 -2.28 -7.91
C GLY A 44 -4.85 -3.66 -8.56
N GLU A 45 -4.42 -4.70 -7.83
CA GLU A 45 -4.41 -6.08 -8.32
C GLU A 45 -5.83 -6.62 -8.55
N MET A 46 -6.77 -6.30 -7.65
CA MET A 46 -8.18 -6.68 -7.73
C MET A 46 -8.92 -6.06 -8.92
N GLN A 47 -8.35 -5.07 -9.61
CA GLN A 47 -8.91 -4.55 -10.86
C GLN A 47 -8.82 -5.56 -12.01
N LYS A 48 -7.98 -6.60 -11.90
CA LYS A 48 -7.78 -7.57 -12.98
C LYS A 48 -8.81 -8.69 -12.90
N PRO A 49 -9.34 -9.19 -14.04
CA PRO A 49 -10.44 -10.17 -14.07
C PRO A 49 -10.17 -11.48 -13.31
N GLU A 50 -8.90 -11.90 -13.25
CA GLU A 50 -8.48 -13.12 -12.56
C GLU A 50 -8.63 -13.07 -11.03
N TRP A 51 -8.99 -11.91 -10.49
CA TRP A 51 -9.26 -11.70 -9.06
C TRP A 51 -10.74 -11.48 -8.74
N SER A 52 -11.64 -11.66 -9.71
CA SER A 52 -13.09 -11.47 -9.55
C SER A 52 -13.75 -12.34 -8.47
N GLY A 53 -13.11 -13.45 -8.06
CA GLY A 53 -13.56 -14.31 -6.97
C GLY A 53 -12.99 -13.97 -5.59
N TYR A 54 -12.25 -12.86 -5.46
CA TYR A 54 -11.58 -12.46 -4.23
C TYR A 54 -12.09 -11.11 -3.74
N GLU A 55 -11.96 -10.87 -2.44
CA GLU A 55 -12.32 -9.62 -1.78
C GLU A 55 -11.26 -9.19 -0.76
N MET A 56 -11.25 -7.90 -0.43
CA MET A 56 -10.51 -7.32 0.69
C MET A 56 -11.51 -6.66 1.65
N PRO A 57 -12.26 -7.44 2.45
CA PRO A 57 -13.38 -6.94 3.23
C PRO A 57 -12.96 -6.29 4.55
N LEU A 58 -11.73 -6.56 5.01
CA LEU A 58 -11.22 -6.05 6.27
C LEU A 58 -10.65 -4.65 6.09
N ASP A 59 -10.83 -3.81 7.12
CA ASP A 59 -10.18 -2.51 7.18
C ASP A 59 -8.65 -2.66 7.25
N SER A 60 -7.95 -1.73 6.58
CA SER A 60 -6.49 -1.67 6.63
C SER A 60 -6.01 -1.43 8.07
N ILE A 61 -5.08 -2.28 8.50
CA ILE A 61 -4.37 -2.16 9.78
C ILE A 61 -2.90 -1.82 9.54
N LEU A 62 -2.18 -1.47 10.61
CA LEU A 62 -0.74 -1.20 10.55
C LEU A 62 -0.40 -0.10 9.54
N PHE A 63 -1.19 0.97 9.58
CA PHE A 63 -1.06 2.09 8.66
C PHE A 63 0.37 2.64 8.64
N VAL A 64 1.00 2.58 7.48
CA VAL A 64 2.32 3.16 7.19
C VAL A 64 2.24 3.87 5.85
N PRO A 65 2.54 5.18 5.78
CA PRO A 65 2.52 5.90 4.52
C PRO A 65 3.65 5.46 3.60
N TRP A 66 3.39 5.50 2.29
CA TRP A 66 4.42 5.29 1.27
C TRP A 66 5.46 6.42 1.30
N GLY A 67 6.72 6.03 1.21
CA GLY A 67 7.87 6.94 1.20
C GLY A 67 8.72 6.75 -0.03
N LEU A 68 9.35 7.84 -0.47
CA LEU A 68 10.36 7.83 -1.54
C LEU A 68 11.73 7.79 -0.90
N ALA A 69 12.42 6.65 -1.03
CA ALA A 69 13.76 6.48 -0.51
C ALA A 69 14.78 7.25 -1.36
N VAL A 70 15.66 8.01 -0.71
CA VAL A 70 16.79 8.68 -1.33
C VAL A 70 18.08 8.15 -0.71
N LYS A 71 19.12 7.98 -1.52
CA LYS A 71 20.42 7.51 -1.05
C LYS A 71 20.99 8.44 0.02
N GLN A 72 21.55 7.88 1.08
CA GLN A 72 22.19 8.65 2.13
C GLN A 72 23.32 9.53 1.55
N GLY A 73 23.41 10.78 2.03
CA GLY A 73 24.34 11.80 1.53
C GLY A 73 23.81 12.66 0.38
N GLU A 74 22.76 12.23 -0.33
CA GLU A 74 22.16 12.98 -1.45
C GLU A 74 21.19 14.07 -0.96
N LYS A 75 21.69 15.04 -0.19
CA LYS A 75 20.85 16.06 0.47
C LYS A 75 20.00 16.87 -0.51
N ASN A 76 20.57 17.29 -1.64
CA ASN A 76 19.85 18.11 -2.62
C ASN A 76 18.69 17.34 -3.26
N LEU A 77 18.89 16.05 -3.55
CA LEU A 77 17.83 15.18 -4.07
C LEU A 77 16.75 14.94 -3.00
N ALA A 78 17.15 14.71 -1.74
CA ALA A 78 16.19 14.54 -0.64
C ALA A 78 15.33 15.80 -0.44
N ASP A 79 15.94 16.98 -0.46
CA ASP A 79 15.23 18.26 -0.32
C ASP A 79 14.29 18.51 -1.53
N PHE A 80 14.73 18.19 -2.74
CA PHE A 80 13.90 18.26 -3.96
C PHE A 80 12.70 17.32 -3.89
N MET A 81 12.92 16.04 -3.55
CA MET A 81 11.86 15.04 -3.46
C MET A 81 10.84 15.41 -2.37
N SER A 82 11.31 15.93 -1.23
CA SER A 82 10.43 16.37 -0.14
C SER A 82 9.54 17.53 -0.58
N LYS A 83 10.09 18.56 -1.24
CA LYS A 83 9.29 19.68 -1.76
C LYS A 83 8.29 19.24 -2.82
N THR A 84 8.71 18.35 -3.71
CA THR A 84 7.87 17.78 -4.77
C THR A 84 6.69 17.01 -4.19
N ALA A 85 6.93 16.15 -3.19
CA ALA A 85 5.87 15.38 -2.53
C ALA A 85 4.86 16.30 -1.82
N VAL A 86 5.32 17.36 -1.16
CA VAL A 86 4.44 18.38 -0.57
C VAL A 86 3.57 19.03 -1.63
N GLU A 87 4.14 19.41 -2.77
CA GLU A 87 3.39 20.04 -3.86
C GLU A 87 2.36 19.08 -4.48
N TRP A 88 2.68 17.79 -4.62
CA TRP A 88 1.71 16.78 -5.08
C TRP A 88 0.52 16.63 -4.13
N HIS A 89 0.76 16.70 -2.81
CA HIS A 89 -0.34 16.70 -1.84
C HIS A 89 -1.15 17.99 -1.90
N LYS A 90 -0.47 19.15 -1.93
CA LYS A 90 -1.12 20.48 -1.98
C LYS A 90 -2.03 20.64 -3.20
N SER A 91 -1.53 20.27 -4.38
CA SER A 91 -2.27 20.35 -5.65
C SER A 91 -3.42 19.35 -5.76
N GLY A 92 -3.42 18.29 -4.93
CA GLY A 92 -4.36 17.18 -5.04
C GLY A 92 -3.96 16.10 -6.05
N PHE A 93 -2.79 16.23 -6.67
CA PHE A 93 -2.27 15.30 -7.68
C PHE A 93 -2.32 13.83 -7.24
N ILE A 94 -1.94 13.53 -6.00
CA ILE A 94 -1.98 12.15 -5.48
C ILE A 94 -3.41 11.61 -5.45
N GLN A 95 -4.38 12.38 -4.97
CA GLN A 95 -5.78 11.95 -4.88
C GLN A 95 -6.41 11.75 -6.27
N ASP A 96 -6.00 12.56 -7.24
CA ASP A 96 -6.47 12.40 -8.62
C ASP A 96 -5.90 11.13 -9.28
N LEU A 97 -4.65 10.77 -8.96
CA LEU A 97 -4.07 9.48 -9.35
C LEU A 97 -4.78 8.31 -8.68
N GLU A 98 -5.02 8.37 -7.37
CA GLU A 98 -5.77 7.33 -6.64
C GLU A 98 -7.12 7.06 -7.32
N LYS A 99 -7.91 8.12 -7.57
CA LYS A 99 -9.19 8.01 -8.28
C LYS A 99 -9.05 7.42 -9.68
N LYS A 100 -8.06 7.87 -10.45
CA LYS A 100 -7.81 7.38 -11.81
C LYS A 100 -7.58 5.87 -11.84
N TRP A 101 -6.93 5.33 -10.82
CA TRP A 101 -6.57 3.91 -10.72
C TRP A 101 -7.55 3.09 -9.87
N GLY A 102 -8.74 3.63 -9.56
CA GLY A 102 -9.76 2.93 -8.77
C GLY A 102 -9.40 2.76 -7.29
N ILE A 103 -8.36 3.44 -6.81
CA ILE A 103 -7.96 3.47 -5.41
C ILE A 103 -8.79 4.56 -4.72
N LYS A 104 -9.53 4.18 -3.68
CA LYS A 104 -10.23 5.17 -2.86
C LYS A 104 -9.17 6.06 -2.19
N PRO A 105 -9.34 7.40 -2.18
CA PRO A 105 -8.32 8.27 -1.62
C PRO A 105 -7.90 7.85 -0.22
N THR A 106 -6.61 7.55 -0.04
CA THR A 106 -6.12 7.03 1.24
C THR A 106 -6.27 8.08 2.33
N LYS A 107 -6.43 7.63 3.59
CA LYS A 107 -6.50 8.55 4.73
C LYS A 107 -5.28 9.49 4.78
N PHE A 108 -4.09 8.97 4.45
CA PHE A 108 -2.88 9.76 4.37
C PHE A 108 -2.93 10.87 3.31
N ALA A 109 -3.36 10.54 2.09
CA ALA A 109 -3.43 11.51 1.00
C ALA A 109 -4.45 12.60 1.30
N GLN A 110 -5.53 12.28 2.03
CA GLN A 110 -6.49 13.25 2.55
C GLN A 110 -5.86 14.17 3.59
N GLU A 111 -5.27 13.60 4.65
CA GLU A 111 -4.65 14.37 5.74
C GLU A 111 -3.50 15.27 5.25
N MET A 112 -2.63 14.78 4.35
CA MET A 112 -1.53 15.59 3.82
C MET A 112 -2.03 16.72 2.91
N ARG A 113 -3.08 16.49 2.13
CA ARG A 113 -3.70 17.56 1.35
C ARG A 113 -4.28 18.62 2.26
N ASP A 114 -4.99 18.23 3.31
CA ASP A 114 -5.58 19.19 4.27
C ASP A 114 -4.52 19.93 5.07
N LYS A 115 -3.38 19.29 5.37
CA LYS A 115 -2.23 19.91 6.03
C LYS A 115 -1.52 20.97 5.15
N TYR A 116 -1.43 20.75 3.84
CA TYR A 116 -0.64 21.60 2.93
C TYR A 116 -1.46 22.55 2.05
N LYS A 117 -2.80 22.47 2.10
CA LYS A 117 -3.71 23.48 1.53
C LYS A 117 -3.43 24.85 2.14
#